data_AF-S4RY53-F1
#
_entry.id   AF-S4RY53-F1
#
_cell.length_a   1.000
_cell.length_b   1.000
_cell.length_c   1.000
_cell.angle_alpha   90.00
_cell.angle_beta   90.00
_cell.angle_gamma   90.00
#
_symmetry.space_group_name_H-M   'P 1'
#
loop_
_entity.id
_entity.type
_entity.pdbx_description
1 polymer ?
#
loop_
_entity_poly.entity_id
_entity_poly.type
_entity_poly.pdbx_seq_one_letter_code
_entity_poly.pdbx_strand_id
1 'polypeptide(L)'
;FTDKIGNRISGSKALEQAIAYMLSALRDDGLENVHPEAAKVPHWVRGRESATMIEPRNHSLAILGLGGSVGTPPEGTTADVLVVSSFDELRKLGTAAKGKIVVYNEPYVSYGETVKYRGVGASEAAKFGAVAVLIRSVTPFSIHSPHTGIQEYEAGVAQIPAACVAVEDAEMMARMAARGWRVRVTLAMEARSLPDADSYNTVAEIVGSKYPEQV
;
A
#
# COMPACT_ATOMS: atom_id res chain seq x y z
N PHE A 1 23.30 -7.32 -4.08
CA PHE A 1 22.03 -7.62 -3.41
C PHE A 1 20.83 -7.15 -4.24
N THR A 2 20.75 -5.87 -4.63
CA THR A 2 19.67 -5.30 -5.46
C THR A 2 19.52 -5.99 -6.81
N ASP A 3 20.59 -6.07 -7.59
CA ASP A 3 20.52 -6.47 -9.00
C ASP A 3 20.30 -7.97 -9.19
N LYS A 4 20.64 -8.77 -8.16
CA LYS A 4 20.51 -10.23 -8.18
C LYS A 4 19.12 -10.70 -7.76
N ILE A 5 18.43 -9.95 -6.90
CA ILE A 5 17.24 -10.43 -6.17
C ILE A 5 16.02 -9.54 -6.44
N GLY A 6 16.21 -8.22 -6.51
CA GLY A 6 15.12 -7.27 -6.70
C GLY A 6 14.25 -7.07 -5.45
N ASN A 7 12.94 -6.85 -5.69
CA ASN A 7 11.96 -6.64 -4.64
C ASN A 7 11.67 -7.93 -3.87
N ARG A 8 11.57 -7.82 -2.55
CA ARG A 8 11.63 -8.95 -1.62
C ARG A 8 10.64 -8.78 -0.47
N ILE A 9 9.37 -8.62 -0.82
CA ILE A 9 8.27 -8.49 0.15
C ILE A 9 8.12 -9.76 1.00
N SER A 10 7.62 -9.63 2.23
CA SER A 10 7.33 -10.75 3.12
C SER A 10 6.52 -11.86 2.44
N GLY A 11 6.90 -13.11 2.70
CA GLY A 11 6.29 -14.31 2.11
C GLY A 11 6.67 -14.59 0.65
N SER A 12 7.52 -13.78 0.02
CA SER A 12 7.94 -14.01 -1.37
C SER A 12 9.18 -14.90 -1.49
N LYS A 13 9.29 -15.64 -2.61
CA LYS A 13 10.50 -16.39 -2.97
C LYS A 13 11.76 -15.51 -3.05
N ALA A 14 11.59 -14.25 -3.46
CA ALA A 14 12.69 -13.29 -3.52
C ALA A 14 13.21 -12.94 -2.11
N LEU A 15 12.35 -12.93 -1.08
CA LEU A 15 12.79 -12.77 0.30
C LEU A 15 13.60 -13.99 0.78
N GLU A 16 13.17 -15.21 0.47
CA GLU A 16 13.93 -16.43 0.78
C GLU A 16 15.33 -16.39 0.15
N GLN A 17 15.42 -15.99 -1.11
CA GLN A 17 16.70 -15.81 -1.81
C GLN A 17 17.56 -14.71 -1.16
N ALA A 18 16.94 -13.62 -0.68
CA ALA A 18 17.64 -12.55 0.03
C ALA A 18 18.21 -13.01 1.37
N ILE A 19 17.45 -13.78 2.14
CA ILE A 19 17.91 -14.36 3.40
C ILE A 19 19.09 -15.30 3.15
N ALA A 20 18.96 -16.22 2.18
CA ALA A 20 20.04 -17.15 1.83
C ALA A 20 21.30 -16.42 1.35
N TYR A 21 21.14 -15.40 0.51
CA TYR A 21 22.24 -14.57 0.05
C TYR A 21 22.93 -13.89 1.24
N MET A 22 22.17 -13.29 2.16
CA MET A 22 22.77 -12.56 3.28
C MET A 22 23.52 -13.48 4.23
N LEU A 23 22.97 -14.66 4.56
CA LEU A 23 23.69 -15.64 5.38
C LEU A 23 25.00 -16.09 4.73
N SER A 24 25.05 -16.23 3.40
CA SER A 24 26.30 -16.53 2.68
C SER A 24 27.26 -15.35 2.77
N ALA A 25 26.81 -14.15 2.40
CA ALA A 25 27.67 -12.96 2.36
C ALA A 25 28.30 -12.66 3.73
N LEU A 26 27.52 -12.77 4.82
CA LEU A 26 28.02 -12.55 6.17
C LEU A 26 29.08 -13.59 6.59
N ARG A 27 28.95 -14.84 6.13
CA ARG A 27 29.98 -15.88 6.35
C ARG A 27 31.23 -15.63 5.53
N ASP A 28 31.06 -15.25 4.27
CA ASP A 28 32.17 -14.95 3.35
C ASP A 28 32.98 -13.72 3.82
N ASP A 29 32.30 -12.76 4.45
CA ASP A 29 32.92 -11.59 5.10
C ASP A 29 33.61 -11.92 6.43
N GLY A 30 33.53 -13.18 6.89
CA GLY A 30 34.22 -13.65 8.10
C GLY A 30 33.56 -13.26 9.41
N LEU A 31 32.28 -12.91 9.42
CA LEU A 31 31.55 -12.62 10.65
C LEU A 31 31.28 -13.89 11.46
N GLU A 32 31.08 -13.70 12.75
CA GLU A 32 30.87 -14.77 13.73
C GLU A 32 29.38 -15.04 13.93
N ASN A 33 29.06 -16.23 14.48
CA ASN A 33 27.70 -16.63 14.85
C ASN A 33 26.63 -16.34 13.77
N VAL A 34 26.94 -16.58 12.49
CA VAL A 34 26.00 -16.32 11.38
C VAL A 34 24.91 -17.39 11.30
N HIS A 35 23.69 -17.04 11.70
CA HIS A 35 22.58 -17.98 11.74
C HIS A 35 21.22 -17.33 11.40
N PRO A 36 20.24 -18.14 10.94
CA PRO A 36 18.86 -17.71 10.83
C PRO A 36 18.10 -17.89 12.15
N GLU A 37 17.17 -16.99 12.46
CA GLU A 37 16.17 -17.17 13.52
C GLU A 37 14.78 -17.24 12.91
N ALA A 38 14.01 -18.27 13.24
CA ALA A 38 12.69 -18.50 12.64
C ALA A 38 11.68 -17.40 13.01
N ALA A 39 10.94 -16.92 12.02
CA ALA A 39 9.87 -15.94 12.17
C ALA A 39 8.66 -16.31 11.29
N LYS A 40 7.46 -16.00 11.75
CA LYS A 40 6.25 -16.03 10.92
C LYS A 40 5.97 -14.63 10.40
N VAL A 41 5.69 -14.52 9.11
CA VAL A 41 5.42 -13.23 8.45
C VAL A 41 4.13 -13.28 7.63
N PRO A 42 3.41 -12.15 7.52
CA PRO A 42 2.25 -12.06 6.63
C PRO A 42 2.65 -12.36 5.18
N HIS A 43 1.76 -13.03 4.45
CA HIS A 43 1.94 -13.31 3.02
C HIS A 43 0.83 -12.64 2.22
N TRP A 44 1.15 -11.49 1.64
CA TRP A 44 0.23 -10.75 0.77
C TRP A 44 0.77 -10.69 -0.66
N VAL A 45 -0.08 -11.03 -1.62
CA VAL A 45 0.23 -11.03 -3.05
C VAL A 45 -0.59 -9.93 -3.72
N ARG A 46 0.12 -8.94 -4.28
CA ARG A 46 -0.48 -7.80 -5.01
C ARG A 46 -1.30 -8.22 -6.23
N GLY A 47 -0.76 -9.16 -7.02
CA GLY A 47 -1.34 -9.55 -8.31
C GLY A 47 -1.31 -8.43 -9.35
N ARG A 48 -2.12 -8.55 -10.40
CA ARG A 48 -2.32 -7.49 -11.39
C ARG A 48 -3.28 -6.43 -10.87
N GLU A 49 -3.02 -5.19 -11.26
CA GLU A 49 -3.87 -4.07 -10.90
C GLU A 49 -3.93 -3.02 -12.01
N SER A 50 -5.07 -2.34 -12.11
CA SER A 50 -5.27 -1.21 -13.02
C SER A 50 -6.40 -0.32 -12.53
N ALA A 51 -6.34 0.97 -12.89
CA ALA A 51 -7.48 1.85 -12.76
C ALA A 51 -7.63 2.74 -14.00
N THR A 52 -8.87 2.89 -14.44
CA THR A 52 -9.21 3.70 -15.62
C THR A 52 -10.35 4.63 -15.27
N MET A 53 -10.13 5.92 -15.43
CA MET A 53 -11.21 6.89 -15.48
C MET A 53 -11.94 6.74 -16.81
N ILE A 54 -13.27 6.58 -16.76
CA ILE A 54 -14.14 6.40 -17.93
C ILE A 54 -15.06 7.60 -18.17
N GLU A 55 -15.31 8.41 -17.13
CA GLU A 55 -15.97 9.72 -17.24
C GLU A 55 -15.15 10.75 -16.45
N PRO A 56 -14.99 11.99 -16.94
CA PRO A 56 -15.60 12.55 -18.16
C PRO A 56 -14.80 12.25 -19.44
N ARG A 57 -13.65 11.59 -19.32
CA ARG A 57 -12.82 11.14 -20.44
C ARG A 57 -12.13 9.84 -20.07
N ASN A 58 -11.72 9.09 -21.09
CA ASN A 58 -10.84 7.94 -20.89
C ASN A 58 -9.44 8.41 -20.47
N HIS A 59 -8.95 7.90 -19.34
CA HIS A 59 -7.62 8.17 -18.82
C HIS A 59 -7.16 7.03 -17.91
N SER A 60 -6.00 6.45 -18.21
CA SER A 60 -5.38 5.46 -17.33
C SER A 60 -4.76 6.16 -16.12
N LEU A 61 -5.10 5.71 -14.92
CA LEU A 61 -4.58 6.24 -13.67
C LEU A 61 -3.38 5.40 -13.25
N ALA A 62 -2.30 6.06 -12.84
CA ALA A 62 -1.16 5.37 -12.25
C ALA A 62 -1.49 4.99 -10.81
N ILE A 63 -1.71 3.70 -10.57
CA ILE A 63 -2.05 3.16 -9.26
C ILE A 63 -1.04 2.15 -8.76
N LEU A 64 -1.00 1.97 -7.44
CA LEU A 64 -0.25 0.91 -6.78
C LEU A 64 -0.97 0.49 -5.50
N GLY A 65 -1.44 -0.76 -5.45
CA GLY A 65 -2.19 -1.34 -4.33
C GLY A 65 -1.47 -1.22 -3.00
N LEU A 66 -2.22 -1.09 -1.91
CA LEU A 66 -1.64 -1.05 -0.58
C LEU A 66 -1.44 -2.47 -0.04
N GLY A 67 -0.31 -2.70 0.63
CA GLY A 67 0.00 -3.98 1.25
C GLY A 67 -1.05 -4.29 2.31
N GLY A 68 -1.65 -5.48 2.22
CA GLY A 68 -2.78 -5.89 3.06
C GLY A 68 -4.16 -5.54 2.49
N SER A 69 -4.26 -4.81 1.37
CA SER A 69 -5.55 -4.55 0.69
C SER A 69 -6.20 -5.85 0.21
N VAL A 70 -7.52 -5.93 0.29
CA VAL A 70 -8.30 -6.90 -0.48
C VAL A 70 -8.32 -6.52 -1.96
N GLY A 71 -8.53 -7.50 -2.82
CA GLY A 71 -8.77 -7.31 -4.25
C GLY A 71 -10.20 -6.86 -4.53
N THR A 72 -10.43 -6.42 -5.76
CA THR A 72 -11.77 -6.17 -6.29
C THR A 72 -12.46 -7.49 -6.66
N PRO A 73 -13.78 -7.50 -6.90
CA PRO A 73 -14.41 -8.57 -7.67
C PRO A 73 -13.71 -8.81 -9.03
N PRO A 74 -13.84 -10.00 -9.65
CA PRO A 74 -13.19 -10.32 -10.93
C PRO A 74 -13.49 -9.35 -12.07
N GLU A 75 -14.71 -8.79 -12.09
CA GLU A 75 -15.17 -7.77 -13.06
C GLU A 75 -14.67 -6.35 -12.75
N GLY A 76 -13.95 -6.17 -11.64
CA GLY A 76 -13.52 -4.88 -11.12
C GLY A 76 -14.63 -4.15 -10.35
N THR A 77 -14.34 -2.93 -9.93
CA THR A 77 -15.29 -2.04 -9.25
C THR A 77 -15.38 -0.75 -10.04
N THR A 78 -16.54 -0.51 -10.65
CA THR A 78 -16.82 0.75 -11.37
C THR A 78 -17.77 1.60 -10.54
N ALA A 79 -17.33 2.79 -10.14
CA ALA A 79 -18.14 3.69 -9.32
C ALA A 79 -17.79 5.16 -9.54
N ASP A 80 -18.73 6.03 -9.14
CA ASP A 80 -18.51 7.48 -9.12
C ASP A 80 -17.48 7.81 -8.03
N VAL A 81 -16.66 8.82 -8.30
CA VAL A 81 -15.61 9.26 -7.38
C VAL A 81 -16.13 10.35 -6.44
N LEU A 82 -15.80 10.24 -5.16
CA LEU A 82 -15.90 11.32 -4.17
C LEU A 82 -14.49 11.74 -3.77
N VAL A 83 -14.08 12.93 -4.18
CA VAL A 83 -12.80 13.51 -3.77
C VAL A 83 -12.96 14.23 -2.44
N VAL A 84 -12.08 13.95 -1.49
CA VAL A 84 -11.99 14.64 -0.19
C VAL A 84 -10.54 14.98 0.12
N SER A 85 -10.31 16.06 0.84
CA SER A 85 -9.00 16.54 1.28
C SER A 85 -8.64 16.12 2.71
N SER A 86 -9.61 15.57 3.45
CA SER A 86 -9.39 15.13 4.83
C SER A 86 -10.38 14.08 5.33
N PHE A 87 -10.03 13.39 6.42
CA PHE A 87 -10.97 12.55 7.16
C PHE A 87 -12.14 13.36 7.74
N ASP A 88 -11.91 14.60 8.17
CA ASP A 88 -12.98 15.47 8.66
C ASP A 88 -13.98 15.82 7.56
N GLU A 89 -13.50 16.09 6.34
CA GLU A 89 -14.36 16.30 5.19
C GLU A 89 -15.16 15.05 4.82
N LEU A 90 -14.52 13.87 4.80
CA LEU A 90 -15.21 12.60 4.62
C LEU A 90 -16.32 12.40 5.66
N ARG A 91 -16.02 12.64 6.95
CA ARG A 91 -17.01 12.53 8.03
C ARG A 91 -18.19 13.49 7.86
N LYS A 92 -17.93 14.73 7.43
CA LYS A 92 -18.97 15.73 7.16
C LYS A 92 -19.88 15.33 6.00
N LEU A 93 -19.30 14.74 4.95
CA LEU A 93 -20.05 14.24 3.79
C LEU A 93 -20.83 12.97 4.10
N GLY A 94 -20.31 12.14 5.02
CA GLY A 94 -20.99 10.97 5.55
C GLY A 94 -21.50 10.04 4.45
N THR A 95 -22.82 9.82 4.42
CA THR A 95 -23.48 8.89 3.48
C THR A 95 -23.29 9.24 2.00
N ALA A 96 -22.81 10.44 1.66
CA ALA A 96 -22.43 10.77 0.30
C ALA A 96 -21.33 9.85 -0.25
N ALA A 97 -20.51 9.22 0.60
CA ALA A 97 -19.50 8.24 0.21
C ALA A 97 -20.09 6.87 -0.19
N LYS A 98 -21.36 6.59 0.14
CA LYS A 98 -21.98 5.28 -0.08
C LYS A 98 -21.96 4.90 -1.57
N GLY A 99 -21.39 3.74 -1.88
CA GLY A 99 -21.30 3.23 -3.25
C GLY A 99 -20.26 3.94 -4.13
N LYS A 100 -19.41 4.81 -3.55
CA LYS A 100 -18.42 5.59 -4.30
C LYS A 100 -17.00 5.09 -4.05
N ILE A 101 -16.11 5.42 -4.98
CA ILE A 101 -14.66 5.34 -4.76
C ILE A 101 -14.26 6.66 -4.10
N VAL A 102 -13.74 6.59 -2.87
CA VAL A 102 -13.24 7.79 -2.19
C VAL A 102 -11.81 8.05 -2.64
N VAL A 103 -11.56 9.23 -3.18
CA VAL A 103 -10.21 9.72 -3.48
C VAL A 103 -9.79 10.66 -2.36
N TYR A 104 -8.79 10.27 -1.57
CA TYR A 104 -8.14 11.18 -0.65
C TYR A 104 -7.10 12.00 -1.42
N ASN A 105 -7.32 13.31 -1.51
CA ASN A 105 -6.41 14.30 -2.10
C ASN A 105 -5.93 15.28 -1.01
N GLU A 106 -5.45 14.72 0.10
CA GLU A 106 -4.89 15.45 1.21
C GLU A 106 -3.61 16.20 0.81
N PRO A 107 -3.39 17.44 1.29
CA PRO A 107 -2.08 18.07 1.16
C PRO A 107 -1.00 17.28 1.91
N TYR A 108 0.17 17.15 1.30
CA TYR A 108 1.35 16.63 2.01
C TYR A 108 1.84 17.68 3.00
N VAL A 109 2.01 17.29 4.27
CA VAL A 109 2.60 18.14 5.32
C VAL A 109 3.95 17.57 5.72
N SER A 110 3.94 16.34 6.20
CA SER A 110 5.11 15.53 6.51
C SER A 110 4.73 14.05 6.36
N TYR A 111 5.71 13.16 6.26
CA TYR A 111 5.40 11.74 6.18
C TYR A 111 4.61 11.26 7.40
N GLY A 112 5.06 11.62 8.61
CA GLY A 112 4.42 11.19 9.86
C GLY A 112 2.96 11.64 9.99
N GLU A 113 2.63 12.84 9.50
CA GLU A 113 1.26 13.36 9.58
C GLU A 113 0.35 12.84 8.45
N THR A 114 0.89 12.68 7.25
CA THR A 114 0.11 12.33 6.05
C THR A 114 -0.05 10.81 5.89
N VAL A 115 0.87 10.00 6.39
CA VAL A 115 0.84 8.53 6.20
C VAL A 115 -0.42 7.85 6.76
N LYS A 116 -1.14 8.50 7.69
CA LYS A 116 -2.42 8.00 8.23
C LYS A 116 -3.47 7.71 7.15
N TYR A 117 -3.51 8.48 6.05
CA TYR A 117 -4.44 8.23 4.94
C TYR A 117 -4.14 6.88 4.27
N ARG A 118 -2.85 6.55 4.09
CA ARG A 118 -2.41 5.23 3.64
C ARG A 118 -2.76 4.14 4.64
N GLY A 119 -2.48 4.38 5.92
CA GLY A 119 -2.60 3.36 6.97
C GLY A 119 -4.04 2.91 7.23
N VAL A 120 -4.98 3.85 7.36
CA VAL A 120 -6.36 3.58 7.82
C VAL A 120 -7.46 4.15 6.93
N GLY A 121 -7.11 4.79 5.80
CA GLY A 121 -8.09 5.47 4.96
C GLY A 121 -9.16 4.56 4.36
N ALA A 122 -8.85 3.29 4.15
CA ALA A 122 -9.81 2.29 3.69
C ALA A 122 -10.94 2.09 4.72
N SER A 123 -10.59 1.87 5.99
CA SER A 123 -11.56 1.73 7.07
C SER A 123 -12.35 3.01 7.32
N GLU A 124 -11.69 4.17 7.29
CA GLU A 124 -12.40 5.46 7.46
C GLU A 124 -13.49 5.67 6.39
N ALA A 125 -13.21 5.33 5.12
CA ALA A 125 -14.19 5.44 4.04
C ALA A 125 -15.28 4.35 4.11
N ALA A 126 -14.89 3.13 4.46
CA ALA A 126 -15.80 1.98 4.55
C ALA A 126 -16.89 2.20 5.62
N LYS A 127 -16.59 2.89 6.72
CA LYS A 127 -17.59 3.30 7.74
C LYS A 127 -18.77 4.09 7.15
N PHE A 128 -18.56 4.75 6.01
CA PHE A 128 -19.59 5.52 5.30
C PHE A 128 -20.12 4.83 4.03
N GLY A 129 -19.75 3.57 3.82
CA GLY A 129 -20.24 2.74 2.71
C GLY A 129 -19.52 2.94 1.39
N ALA A 130 -18.32 3.53 1.39
CA ALA A 130 -17.46 3.54 0.21
C ALA A 130 -17.16 2.12 -0.26
N VAL A 131 -16.94 1.95 -1.56
CA VAL A 131 -16.67 0.62 -2.17
C VAL A 131 -15.20 0.39 -2.50
N ALA A 132 -14.40 1.46 -2.55
CA ALA A 132 -12.94 1.40 -2.66
C ALA A 132 -12.34 2.75 -2.27
N VAL A 133 -11.02 2.80 -2.08
CA VAL A 133 -10.27 4.04 -1.88
C VAL A 133 -9.07 4.16 -2.82
N LEU A 134 -8.84 5.38 -3.29
CA LEU A 134 -7.62 5.80 -3.96
C LEU A 134 -6.98 6.91 -3.13
N ILE A 135 -5.78 6.70 -2.64
CA ILE A 135 -5.09 7.65 -1.76
C ILE A 135 -4.01 8.36 -2.56
N ARG A 136 -4.01 9.70 -2.55
CA ARG A 136 -2.89 10.47 -3.10
C ARG A 136 -1.59 9.95 -2.49
N SER A 137 -0.60 9.71 -3.33
CA SER A 137 0.69 9.21 -2.86
C SER A 137 1.29 10.16 -1.79
N VAL A 138 1.74 9.58 -0.68
CA VAL A 138 2.26 10.29 0.49
C VAL A 138 3.67 10.81 0.20
N THR A 139 3.75 11.92 -0.53
CA THR A 139 5.00 12.52 -0.98
C THR A 139 4.83 14.02 -1.26
N PRO A 140 5.85 14.86 -1.03
CA PRO A 140 5.80 16.28 -1.40
C PRO A 140 5.87 16.50 -2.92
N PHE A 141 6.39 15.53 -3.66
CA PHE A 141 6.63 15.62 -5.11
C PHE A 141 6.35 14.28 -5.79
N SER A 142 5.90 14.32 -7.05
CA SER A 142 5.64 13.12 -7.86
C SER A 142 6.09 13.34 -9.30
N ILE A 143 6.41 12.21 -9.95
CA ILE A 143 6.71 12.09 -11.37
C ILE A 143 5.77 11.06 -11.99
N HIS A 144 4.48 11.16 -11.66
CA HIS A 144 3.46 10.15 -11.97
C HIS A 144 3.76 8.76 -11.38
N SER A 145 4.45 8.72 -10.23
CA SER A 145 4.88 7.48 -9.56
C SER A 145 4.05 7.23 -8.29
N PRO A 146 3.10 6.25 -8.31
CA PRO A 146 2.31 5.94 -7.14
C PRO A 146 3.15 5.23 -6.06
N HIS A 147 2.89 5.54 -4.79
CA HIS A 147 3.63 4.98 -3.66
C HIS A 147 2.79 3.97 -2.88
N THR A 148 3.29 2.74 -2.73
CA THR A 148 2.64 1.72 -1.89
C THR A 148 3.00 1.91 -0.41
N GLY A 149 2.62 0.93 0.41
CA GLY A 149 2.97 0.80 1.81
C GLY A 149 1.92 -0.04 2.50
N ILE A 150 2.12 -0.29 3.80
CA ILE A 150 1.17 -1.06 4.58
C ILE A 150 -0.11 -0.24 4.83
N GLN A 151 -1.23 -0.94 4.80
CA GLN A 151 -2.52 -0.49 5.31
C GLN A 151 -3.10 -1.58 6.22
N GLU A 152 -3.90 -1.18 7.19
CA GLU A 152 -4.55 -2.08 8.14
C GLU A 152 -6.05 -1.81 8.19
N TYR A 153 -6.84 -2.89 8.15
CA TYR A 153 -8.28 -2.79 8.33
C TYR A 153 -8.64 -2.80 9.81
N GLU A 154 -9.48 -1.86 10.22
CA GLU A 154 -10.15 -1.86 11.51
C GLU A 154 -11.09 -3.07 11.66
N ALA A 155 -11.03 -3.74 12.82
CA ALA A 155 -11.89 -4.88 13.11
C ALA A 155 -13.37 -4.47 13.13
N GLY A 156 -14.23 -5.28 12.49
CA GLY A 156 -15.66 -5.02 12.39
C GLY A 156 -16.06 -4.01 11.31
N VAL A 157 -15.10 -3.42 10.58
CA VAL A 157 -15.35 -2.56 9.42
C VAL A 157 -15.21 -3.37 8.13
N ALA A 158 -16.07 -3.10 7.15
CA ALA A 158 -15.99 -3.74 5.84
C ALA A 158 -14.62 -3.48 5.19
N GLN A 159 -13.98 -4.54 4.71
CA GLN A 159 -12.73 -4.43 3.97
C GLN A 159 -13.02 -4.05 2.53
N ILE A 160 -12.45 -2.95 2.06
CA ILE A 160 -12.63 -2.43 0.70
C ILE A 160 -11.28 -2.29 -0.01
N PRO A 161 -11.21 -2.48 -1.34
CA PRO A 161 -9.99 -2.31 -2.11
C PRO A 161 -9.36 -0.93 -1.89
N ALA A 162 -8.03 -0.92 -1.70
CA ALA A 162 -7.27 0.27 -1.36
C ALA A 162 -5.96 0.32 -2.16
N ALA A 163 -5.79 1.39 -2.94
CA ALA A 163 -4.57 1.66 -3.67
C ALA A 163 -4.14 3.11 -3.47
N CYS A 164 -2.86 3.39 -3.64
CA CYS A 164 -2.42 4.75 -3.89
C CYS A 164 -2.54 5.08 -5.38
N VAL A 165 -2.76 6.35 -5.67
CA VAL A 165 -2.74 6.93 -7.01
C VAL A 165 -1.68 8.01 -7.07
N ALA A 166 -1.13 8.25 -8.26
CA ALA A 166 -0.19 9.34 -8.49
C ALA A 166 -0.80 10.71 -8.10
N VAL A 167 0.06 11.65 -7.68
CA VAL A 167 -0.38 12.97 -7.20
C VAL A 167 -1.15 13.72 -8.29
N GLU A 168 -0.64 13.67 -9.52
CA GLU A 168 -1.19 14.35 -10.68
C GLU A 168 -2.61 13.88 -11.00
N ASP A 169 -2.86 12.57 -10.84
CA ASP A 169 -4.16 11.94 -11.08
C ASP A 169 -5.17 12.27 -9.96
N ALA A 170 -4.74 12.27 -8.69
CA ALA A 170 -5.56 12.72 -7.57
C ALA A 170 -5.97 14.19 -7.73
N GLU A 171 -5.02 15.06 -8.03
CA GLU A 171 -5.27 16.48 -8.24
C GLU A 171 -6.08 16.75 -9.51
N MET A 172 -5.90 15.96 -10.57
CA MET A 172 -6.74 16.01 -11.76
C MET A 172 -8.19 15.71 -11.40
N MET A 173 -8.46 14.62 -10.68
CA MET A 173 -9.80 14.27 -10.22
C MET A 173 -10.40 15.36 -9.33
N ALA A 174 -9.59 15.94 -8.43
CA ALA A 174 -10.02 17.06 -7.60
C ALA A 174 -10.44 18.29 -8.43
N ARG A 175 -9.62 18.68 -9.41
CA ARG A 175 -9.93 19.80 -10.32
C ARG A 175 -11.16 19.53 -11.21
N MET A 176 -11.42 18.27 -11.58
CA MET A 176 -12.64 17.89 -12.32
C MET A 176 -13.88 17.98 -11.43
N ALA A 177 -13.83 17.39 -10.24
CA ALA A 177 -14.92 17.44 -9.27
C ALA A 177 -15.27 18.88 -8.86
N ALA A 178 -14.27 19.75 -8.65
CA ALA A 178 -14.47 21.16 -8.34
C ALA A 178 -15.18 21.95 -9.47
N ARG A 179 -15.12 21.47 -10.72
CA ARG A 179 -15.86 22.03 -11.87
C ARG A 179 -17.25 21.43 -12.02
N GLY A 180 -17.69 20.60 -11.07
CA GLY A 180 -18.96 19.87 -11.14
C GLY A 180 -18.96 18.73 -12.16
N TRP A 181 -17.79 18.33 -12.67
CA TRP A 181 -17.71 17.21 -13.60
C TRP A 181 -17.87 15.90 -12.85
N ARG A 182 -18.70 15.03 -13.41
CA ARG A 182 -18.81 13.67 -12.93
C ARG A 182 -17.55 12.90 -13.27
N VAL A 183 -16.93 12.32 -12.25
CA VAL A 183 -15.76 11.45 -12.39
C VAL A 183 -16.18 10.03 -12.05
N ARG A 184 -15.90 9.10 -12.96
CA ARG A 184 -16.21 7.67 -12.78
C ARG A 184 -14.99 6.84 -13.13
N VAL A 185 -14.65 5.90 -12.25
CA VAL A 185 -13.44 5.09 -12.34
C VAL A 185 -13.80 3.61 -12.24
N THR A 186 -13.15 2.80 -13.07
CA THR A 186 -13.08 1.34 -12.94
C THR A 186 -11.75 0.98 -12.30
N LEU A 187 -11.78 0.38 -11.12
CA LEU A 187 -10.62 -0.17 -10.40
C LEU A 187 -10.64 -1.70 -10.51
N ALA A 188 -9.51 -2.31 -10.82
CA ALA A 188 -9.33 -3.77 -10.79
C ALA A 188 -8.06 -4.12 -10.01
N MET A 189 -8.18 -4.99 -9.02
CA MET A 189 -7.07 -5.45 -8.17
C MET A 189 -7.22 -6.94 -7.87
N GLU A 190 -6.20 -7.74 -8.16
CA GLU A 190 -6.16 -9.18 -7.83
C GLU A 190 -5.64 -9.48 -6.41
N ALA A 191 -5.37 -8.42 -5.64
CA ALA A 191 -4.72 -8.48 -4.34
C ALA A 191 -5.37 -9.49 -3.40
N ARG A 192 -4.55 -10.29 -2.72
CA ARG A 192 -5.04 -11.31 -1.78
C ARG A 192 -4.02 -11.61 -0.68
N SER A 193 -4.54 -11.91 0.50
CA SER A 193 -3.76 -12.48 1.58
C SER A 193 -3.80 -14.01 1.48
N LEU A 194 -2.64 -14.62 1.72
CA LEU A 194 -2.45 -16.05 1.86
C LEU A 194 -2.13 -16.35 3.34
N PRO A 195 -2.15 -17.63 3.76
CA PRO A 195 -1.66 -18.00 5.09
C PRO A 195 -0.25 -17.47 5.33
N ASP A 196 0.04 -17.12 6.58
CA ASP A 196 1.36 -16.66 7.00
C ASP A 196 2.47 -17.60 6.54
N ALA A 197 3.55 -17.01 6.06
CA ALA A 197 4.70 -17.73 5.54
C ALA A 197 5.78 -17.86 6.62
N ASP A 198 6.56 -18.94 6.51
CA ASP A 198 7.83 -19.04 7.24
C ASP A 198 8.85 -18.05 6.67
N SER A 199 9.61 -17.45 7.56
CA SER A 199 10.70 -16.54 7.24
C SER A 199 11.77 -16.61 8.33
N TYR A 200 12.83 -15.83 8.16
CA TYR A 200 13.95 -15.83 9.09
C TYR A 200 14.55 -14.44 9.23
N ASN A 201 14.84 -14.04 10.46
CA ASN A 201 15.82 -12.99 10.69
C ASN A 201 17.20 -13.54 10.34
N THR A 202 18.10 -12.68 9.86
CA THR A 202 19.50 -13.02 9.61
C THR A 202 20.36 -12.33 10.66
N VAL A 203 21.00 -13.12 11.53
CA VAL A 203 21.84 -12.63 12.62
C VAL A 203 23.30 -12.99 12.34
N ALA A 204 24.19 -12.04 12.64
CA ALA A 204 25.63 -12.20 12.60
C ALA A 204 26.25 -11.29 13.66
N GLU A 205 27.43 -11.67 14.16
CA GLU A 205 28.08 -10.99 15.26
C GLU A 205 29.52 -10.62 14.92
N ILE A 206 30.00 -9.56 15.58
CA ILE A 206 31.41 -9.28 15.75
C ILE A 206 31.65 -9.43 17.26
N VAL A 207 32.30 -10.51 17.68
CA VAL A 207 32.37 -10.82 19.12
C VAL A 207 33.30 -9.85 19.83
N GLY A 208 32.79 -9.23 20.90
CA GLY A 208 33.54 -8.26 21.68
C GLY A 208 34.74 -8.87 22.39
N SER A 209 35.87 -8.18 22.42
CA SER A 209 37.10 -8.71 23.03
C SER A 209 37.18 -8.58 24.56
N LYS A 210 36.37 -7.69 25.17
CA LYS A 210 36.42 -7.39 26.61
C LYS A 210 35.20 -7.90 27.40
N TYR A 211 34.00 -7.84 26.82
CA TYR A 211 32.74 -8.30 27.41
C TYR A 211 31.91 -9.04 26.34
N PRO A 212 32.38 -10.19 25.83
CA PRO A 212 31.75 -10.93 24.73
C PRO A 212 30.30 -11.37 24.99
N GLU A 213 29.88 -11.42 26.25
CA GLU A 213 28.56 -11.86 26.70
C GLU A 213 27.51 -10.75 26.78
N GLN A 214 27.87 -9.49 26.56
CA GLN A 214 26.94 -8.36 26.59
C GLN A 214 26.42 -8.05 25.19
N VAL A 215 25.09 -8.15 25.02
CA VAL A 215 24.35 -7.82 23.80
C VAL A 215 23.62 -6.49 23.98
#